data_AF-A0A3B9K836-F1
#
_entry.id   AF-A0A3B9K836-F1
#
_cell.length_a   1.000
_cell.length_b   1.000
_cell.length_c   1.000
_cell.angle_alpha   90.00
_cell.angle_beta   90.00
_cell.angle_gamma   90.00
#
_symmetry.space_group_name_H-M   'P 1'
#
loop_
_entity.id
_entity.type
_entity.pdbx_description
1 polymer ?
#
loop_
_entity_poly.entity_id
_entity_poly.type
_entity_poly.pdbx_seq_one_letter_code
_entity_poly.pdbx_strand_id
1 'polypeptide(L)'
;MITILLDNGSFEQDIRELLMAYFPGETFSHREEDASEAFCVAGLSEVPGEEHRYELRLRMKKDGNEETLSQTFSTDFSDRSRAKNEIKRCLYRMLRDYTGRDLPWGNLTGIRPTKIALTKLFSGESPEAIRDYMKETYYTGEEKRNLCVEVAQREKELLSGTDPVNGYSLYAGIPFCPTTCLYCSFTSFPIGAWKGRTGEYLDAMFREMDYIAEKMQGKMLQTVYIGGGTPTALSPEDLDRLIGGIKSRFPMDSVKEFTVESGRPDSITAEKLQVLRDYGISRISINPQTMKQETLDLIGRRHTVEEVLAKYRLAREMGFDNINM
;
A
#
# COMPACT_ATOMS: atom_id res chain seq x y z
N MET A 1 -6.99 -15.39 -22.65
CA MET A 1 -5.58 -15.76 -22.37
C MET A 1 -4.69 -14.83 -23.18
N ILE A 2 -3.62 -14.31 -22.59
CA ILE A 2 -2.62 -13.46 -23.23
C ILE A 2 -1.25 -14.16 -23.21
N THR A 3 -0.58 -14.24 -24.35
CA THR A 3 0.75 -14.86 -24.45
C THR A 3 1.84 -13.79 -24.37
N ILE A 4 2.84 -13.98 -23.52
CA ILE A 4 3.99 -13.08 -23.35
C ILE A 4 5.26 -13.84 -23.75
N LEU A 5 5.90 -13.41 -24.85
CA LEU A 5 7.12 -14.00 -25.40
C LEU A 5 8.26 -12.97 -25.35
N LEU A 6 9.13 -13.05 -24.35
CA LEU A 6 10.25 -12.13 -24.20
C LEU A 6 11.56 -12.92 -24.29
N ASP A 7 12.50 -12.44 -25.09
CA ASP A 7 13.87 -12.95 -25.08
C ASP A 7 14.62 -12.61 -23.77
N ASN A 8 14.21 -11.51 -23.12
CA ASN A 8 14.67 -11.10 -21.80
C ASN A 8 13.51 -11.03 -20.79
N GLY A 9 13.41 -12.02 -19.92
CA GLY A 9 12.38 -12.11 -18.87
C GLY A 9 12.46 -11.03 -17.78
N SER A 10 13.52 -10.22 -17.72
CA SER A 10 13.72 -9.21 -16.66
C SER A 10 12.63 -8.14 -16.60
N PHE A 11 11.88 -7.96 -17.69
CA PHE A 11 10.80 -6.97 -17.84
C PHE A 11 9.40 -7.61 -17.92
N GLU A 12 9.28 -8.92 -17.72
CA GLU A 12 8.00 -9.62 -17.83
C GLU A 12 6.95 -9.07 -16.86
N GLN A 13 7.32 -8.89 -15.59
CA GLN A 13 6.42 -8.32 -14.58
C GLN A 13 5.93 -6.93 -14.98
N ASP A 14 6.83 -6.09 -15.49
CA ASP A 14 6.53 -4.72 -15.90
C ASP A 14 5.52 -4.65 -17.05
N ILE A 15 5.61 -5.60 -17.99
CA ILE A 15 4.69 -5.78 -19.12
C ILE A 15 3.36 -6.37 -18.64
N ARG A 16 3.43 -7.44 -17.83
CA ARG A 16 2.27 -8.17 -17.32
C ARG A 16 1.34 -7.28 -16.51
N GLU A 17 1.87 -6.46 -15.61
CA GLU A 17 1.07 -5.54 -14.81
C GLU A 17 0.28 -4.54 -15.68
N LEU A 18 0.88 -4.05 -16.76
CA LEU A 18 0.22 -3.12 -17.67
C LEU A 18 -0.86 -3.83 -18.50
N LEU A 19 -0.60 -5.05 -18.93
CA LEU A 19 -1.61 -5.88 -19.59
C LEU A 19 -2.77 -6.19 -18.66
N MET A 20 -2.52 -6.52 -17.39
CA MET A 20 -3.58 -6.73 -16.38
C MET A 20 -4.43 -5.48 -16.16
N ALA A 21 -3.86 -4.28 -16.28
CA ALA A 21 -4.60 -3.02 -16.16
C ALA A 21 -5.55 -2.78 -17.34
N TYR A 22 -5.16 -3.18 -18.57
CA TYR A 22 -6.02 -3.11 -19.75
C TYR A 22 -7.03 -4.26 -19.83
N PHE A 23 -6.63 -5.47 -19.44
CA PHE A 23 -7.38 -6.71 -19.57
C PHE A 23 -7.48 -7.44 -18.21
N PRO A 24 -8.26 -6.90 -17.26
CA PRO A 24 -8.38 -7.48 -15.92
C PRO A 24 -9.07 -8.85 -15.97
N GLY A 25 -8.50 -9.83 -15.26
CA GLY A 25 -9.05 -11.20 -15.18
C GLY A 25 -8.53 -12.16 -16.25
N GLU A 26 -7.75 -11.68 -17.22
CA GLU A 26 -7.10 -12.55 -18.21
C GLU A 26 -5.98 -13.39 -17.59
N THR A 27 -5.83 -14.61 -18.09
CA THR A 27 -4.72 -15.52 -17.76
C THR A 27 -3.55 -15.33 -18.72
N PHE A 28 -2.34 -15.67 -18.28
CA PHE A 28 -1.12 -15.49 -19.05
C PHE A 28 -0.46 -16.82 -19.41
N SER A 29 0.12 -16.92 -20.61
CA SER A 29 0.98 -18.02 -21.04
C SER A 29 2.33 -17.51 -21.56
N HIS A 30 3.33 -18.39 -21.57
CA HIS A 30 4.69 -18.14 -22.06
C HIS A 30 5.10 -19.11 -23.17
N ARG A 31 4.17 -19.93 -23.67
CA ARG A 31 4.47 -20.92 -24.71
C ARG A 31 4.16 -20.32 -26.08
N GLU A 32 5.05 -20.54 -27.03
CA GLU A 32 4.91 -20.02 -28.39
C GLU A 32 3.71 -20.63 -29.12
N GLU A 33 3.37 -21.89 -28.82
CA GLU A 33 2.20 -22.59 -29.35
C GLU A 33 0.89 -21.84 -29.05
N ASP A 34 0.77 -21.29 -27.83
CA ASP A 34 -0.39 -20.54 -27.37
C ASP A 34 -0.49 -19.15 -28.04
N ALA A 35 0.58 -18.65 -28.66
CA ALA A 35 0.59 -17.35 -29.33
C ALA A 35 -0.18 -17.35 -30.65
N SER A 36 -0.34 -18.52 -31.29
CA SER A 36 -1.03 -18.66 -32.58
C SER A 36 -2.55 -18.52 -32.48
N GLU A 37 -3.11 -18.70 -31.28
CA GLU A 37 -4.56 -18.69 -31.03
C GLU A 37 -5.04 -17.45 -30.25
N ALA A 38 -4.14 -16.63 -29.70
CA ALA A 38 -4.48 -15.61 -28.70
C ALA A 38 -3.76 -14.25 -28.90
N PHE A 39 -4.13 -13.25 -28.09
CA PHE A 39 -3.44 -11.97 -28.02
C PHE A 39 -2.00 -12.18 -27.53
N CYS A 40 -1.00 -11.80 -28.31
CA CYS A 40 0.41 -12.06 -28.01
C CYS A 40 1.20 -10.76 -27.93
N VAL A 41 1.97 -10.62 -26.85
CA VAL A 41 2.99 -9.57 -26.69
C VAL A 41 4.36 -10.21 -26.81
N ALA A 42 5.13 -9.80 -27.81
CA ALA A 42 6.49 -10.28 -28.03
C ALA A 42 7.52 -9.15 -27.91
N GLY A 43 8.69 -9.47 -27.36
CA GLY A 43 9.79 -8.55 -27.13
C GLY A 43 11.14 -9.13 -27.55
N LEU A 44 11.91 -8.38 -28.34
CA LEU A 44 13.22 -8.77 -28.86
C LEU A 44 14.25 -7.65 -28.60
N SER A 45 15.31 -7.96 -27.85
CA SER A 45 16.35 -7.06 -27.34
C SER A 45 17.62 -6.94 -28.20
N GLU A 46 17.82 -7.88 -29.12
CA GLU A 46 18.89 -7.84 -30.12
C GLU A 46 18.29 -7.86 -31.52
N VAL A 47 18.06 -6.68 -32.10
CA VAL A 47 17.76 -6.59 -33.53
C VAL A 47 19.07 -6.83 -34.30
N PRO A 48 19.13 -7.82 -35.21
CA PRO A 48 20.37 -8.13 -35.94
C PRO A 48 20.94 -6.90 -36.65
N GLY A 49 22.15 -6.49 -36.28
CA GLY A 49 22.86 -5.35 -36.86
C GLY A 49 22.72 -4.02 -36.11
N GLU A 50 21.98 -3.97 -35.00
CA GLU A 50 21.75 -2.74 -34.24
C GLU A 50 21.85 -2.96 -32.70
N GLU A 51 22.96 -2.55 -32.10
CA GLU A 51 23.13 -2.58 -30.63
C GLU A 51 22.08 -1.70 -29.94
N HIS A 52 21.54 -2.17 -28.81
CA HIS A 52 20.59 -1.44 -27.95
C HIS A 52 19.18 -1.18 -28.53
N ARG A 53 18.79 -1.90 -29.58
CA ARG A 53 17.47 -1.76 -30.21
C ARG A 53 16.51 -2.85 -29.75
N TYR A 54 15.33 -2.44 -29.27
CA TYR A 54 14.28 -3.33 -28.78
C TYR A 54 13.02 -3.20 -29.61
N GLU A 55 12.44 -4.31 -30.00
CA GLU A 55 11.18 -4.37 -30.72
C GLU A 55 10.08 -4.97 -29.84
N LEU A 56 8.96 -4.26 -29.71
CA LEU A 56 7.73 -4.76 -29.13
C LEU A 56 6.71 -5.04 -30.24
N ARG A 57 6.15 -6.24 -30.24
CA ARG A 57 5.10 -6.65 -31.16
C ARG A 57 3.83 -7.02 -30.38
N LEU A 58 2.69 -6.51 -30.83
CA LEU A 58 1.36 -6.94 -30.41
C LEU A 58 0.70 -7.66 -31.57
N ARG A 59 0.44 -8.95 -31.42
CA ARG A 59 -0.34 -9.75 -32.37
C ARG A 59 -1.74 -9.97 -31.82
N MET A 60 -2.73 -9.75 -32.68
CA MET A 60 -4.12 -9.64 -32.28
C MET A 60 -4.99 -10.28 -33.35
N LYS A 61 -6.06 -10.97 -32.95
CA LYS A 61 -7.09 -11.45 -33.87
C LYS A 61 -8.31 -10.55 -33.75
N LYS A 62 -8.65 -9.85 -34.84
CA LYS A 62 -9.84 -9.01 -34.93
C LYS A 62 -10.65 -9.42 -36.15
N ASP A 63 -11.90 -9.78 -35.94
CA ASP A 63 -12.85 -10.17 -37.01
C ASP A 63 -12.32 -11.28 -37.96
N GLY A 64 -11.53 -12.21 -37.42
CA GLY A 64 -10.94 -13.33 -38.18
C GLY A 64 -9.64 -13.00 -38.93
N ASN A 65 -9.19 -11.74 -38.93
CA ASN A 65 -7.91 -11.33 -39.49
C ASN A 65 -6.86 -11.14 -38.39
N GLU A 66 -5.62 -11.55 -38.68
CA GLU A 66 -4.49 -11.31 -37.80
C GLU A 66 -3.89 -9.93 -38.09
N GLU A 67 -3.84 -9.09 -37.06
CA GLU A 67 -3.20 -7.77 -37.11
C GLU A 67 -1.96 -7.80 -36.21
N THR A 68 -0.83 -7.31 -36.73
CA THR A 68 0.40 -7.17 -35.97
C THR A 68 0.81 -5.71 -35.94
N LEU A 69 0.85 -5.14 -34.73
CA LEU A 69 1.44 -3.84 -34.48
C LEU A 69 2.86 -4.07 -33.96
N SER A 70 3.83 -3.37 -34.54
CA SER A 70 5.21 -3.38 -34.05
C SER A 70 5.71 -1.97 -33.82
N GLN A 71 6.48 -1.78 -32.75
CA GLN A 71 7.19 -0.55 -32.44
C GLN A 71 8.61 -0.89 -32.03
N THR A 72 9.57 -0.13 -32.54
CA THR A 72 10.98 -0.28 -32.19
C THR A 72 11.49 0.98 -31.50
N PHE A 73 12.36 0.80 -30.51
CA PHE A 73 12.99 1.91 -29.78
C PHE A 73 14.39 1.51 -29.32
N SER A 74 15.21 2.53 -29.02
CA SER A 74 16.56 2.33 -28.50
C SER A 74 16.63 2.77 -27.03
N THR A 75 17.22 1.95 -26.17
CA THR A 75 17.44 2.28 -24.76
C THR A 75 18.70 1.61 -24.22
N ASP A 76 19.30 2.23 -23.22
CA ASP A 76 20.37 1.61 -22.44
C ASP A 76 19.79 0.52 -21.54
N PHE A 77 20.11 -0.73 -21.84
CA PHE A 77 19.68 -1.90 -21.05
C PHE A 77 20.53 -2.16 -19.81
N SER A 78 21.67 -1.48 -19.65
CA SER A 78 22.44 -1.52 -18.40
C SER A 78 21.74 -0.74 -17.27
N ASP A 79 20.97 0.29 -17.62
CA ASP A 79 20.03 0.96 -16.71
C ASP A 79 18.64 0.32 -16.78
N ARG A 80 18.40 -0.62 -15.86
CA ARG A 80 17.10 -1.31 -15.76
C ARG A 80 15.92 -0.34 -15.59
N SER A 81 16.10 0.78 -14.90
CA SER A 81 15.01 1.74 -14.64
C SER A 81 14.60 2.46 -15.93
N ARG A 82 15.60 2.92 -16.69
CA ARG A 82 15.40 3.56 -17.99
C ARG A 82 14.79 2.61 -19.01
N ALA A 83 15.37 1.41 -19.17
CA ALA A 83 14.85 0.40 -20.09
C ALA A 83 13.41 0.00 -19.78
N LYS A 84 13.10 -0.23 -18.51
CA LYS A 84 11.73 -0.49 -18.04
C LYS A 84 10.77 0.62 -18.46
N ASN A 85 11.13 1.88 -18.23
CA ASN A 85 10.25 2.99 -18.54
C ASN A 85 9.97 3.08 -20.04
N GLU A 86 10.99 2.90 -20.90
CA GLU A 86 10.80 2.92 -22.36
C GLU A 86 9.92 1.76 -22.85
N ILE A 87 10.15 0.53 -22.36
CA ILE A 87 9.28 -0.63 -22.64
C ILE A 87 7.82 -0.31 -22.28
N LYS A 88 7.58 0.17 -21.07
CA LYS A 88 6.22 0.47 -20.60
C LYS A 88 5.57 1.62 -21.38
N ARG A 89 6.32 2.66 -21.75
CA ARG A 89 5.81 3.76 -22.58
C ARG A 89 5.44 3.28 -23.97
N CYS A 90 6.30 2.47 -24.59
CA CYS A 90 6.05 1.87 -25.89
C CYS A 90 4.78 0.99 -25.84
N LEU A 91 4.74 0.03 -24.91
CA LEU A 91 3.60 -0.86 -24.73
C LEU A 91 2.30 -0.08 -24.43
N TYR A 92 2.34 0.93 -23.57
CA TYR A 92 1.16 1.74 -23.25
C TYR A 92 0.58 2.42 -24.50
N ARG A 93 1.43 3.02 -25.34
CA ARG A 93 0.97 3.67 -26.58
C ARG A 93 0.32 2.66 -27.51
N MET A 94 0.97 1.51 -27.72
CA MET A 94 0.42 0.45 -28.58
C MET A 94 -0.92 -0.07 -28.06
N LEU A 95 -1.06 -0.29 -26.74
CA LEU A 95 -2.31 -0.74 -26.13
C LEU A 95 -3.41 0.32 -26.18
N ARG A 96 -3.07 1.59 -25.94
CA ARG A 96 -4.01 2.70 -26.07
C ARG A 96 -4.53 2.82 -27.49
N ASP A 97 -3.64 2.77 -28.48
CA ASP A 97 -4.01 2.89 -29.89
C ASP A 97 -4.86 1.69 -30.33
N TYR A 98 -4.59 0.49 -29.81
CA TYR A 98 -5.40 -0.71 -30.06
C TYR A 98 -6.79 -0.66 -29.40
N THR A 99 -6.84 -0.32 -28.11
CA THR A 99 -8.08 -0.39 -27.31
C THR A 99 -8.93 0.88 -27.39
N GLY A 100 -8.36 2.00 -27.85
CA GLY A 100 -8.97 3.32 -27.79
C GLY A 100 -9.16 3.85 -26.36
N ARG A 101 -8.51 3.23 -25.36
CA ARG A 101 -8.72 3.52 -23.94
C ARG A 101 -7.45 4.07 -23.29
N ASP A 102 -7.58 5.17 -22.57
CA ASP A 102 -6.56 5.62 -21.63
C ASP A 102 -6.78 5.04 -20.23
N LEU A 103 -5.68 4.78 -19.52
CA LEU A 103 -5.72 4.43 -18.11
C LEU A 103 -5.55 5.71 -17.27
N PRO A 104 -6.26 5.86 -16.13
CA PRO A 104 -6.16 7.08 -15.30
C PRO A 104 -4.72 7.40 -14.84
N TRP A 105 -3.92 6.36 -14.59
CA TRP A 105 -2.51 6.48 -14.19
C TRP A 105 -1.54 6.28 -15.38
N GLY A 106 -2.05 6.22 -16.60
CA GLY A 106 -1.27 5.94 -17.80
C GLY A 106 -0.52 4.61 -17.69
N ASN A 107 0.80 4.64 -17.82
CA ASN A 107 1.64 3.45 -17.71
C ASN A 107 2.18 3.18 -16.28
N LEU A 108 1.79 3.98 -15.28
CA LEU A 108 2.11 3.69 -13.88
C LEU A 108 1.29 2.52 -13.40
N THR A 109 1.96 1.38 -13.31
CA THR A 109 1.47 0.16 -12.67
C THR A 109 2.32 -0.09 -11.44
N GLY A 110 1.70 -0.58 -10.37
CA GLY A 110 2.37 -0.80 -9.08
C GLY A 110 2.01 0.23 -8.00
N ILE A 111 2.80 0.24 -6.93
CA ILE A 111 2.40 0.83 -5.64
C ILE A 111 3.07 2.20 -5.41
N ARG A 112 2.25 3.17 -4.97
CA ARG A 112 2.58 4.52 -4.46
C ARG A 112 3.12 5.56 -5.47
N PRO A 113 2.29 6.02 -6.44
CA PRO A 113 2.61 7.15 -7.33
C PRO A 113 3.04 8.42 -6.58
N THR A 114 2.49 8.65 -5.38
CA THR A 114 2.81 9.82 -4.55
C THR A 114 4.28 9.90 -4.15
N LYS A 115 4.99 8.77 -4.08
CA LYS A 115 6.44 8.76 -3.80
C LYS A 115 7.23 9.51 -4.87
N ILE A 116 6.83 9.40 -6.13
CA ILE A 116 7.48 10.10 -7.25
C ILE A 116 7.34 11.61 -7.06
N ALA A 117 6.11 12.08 -6.86
CA ALA A 117 5.83 13.50 -6.62
C ALA A 117 6.53 14.01 -5.35
N LEU A 118 6.49 13.24 -4.26
CA LEU A 118 7.10 13.60 -2.98
C LEU A 118 8.63 13.75 -3.09
N THR A 119 9.32 12.80 -3.75
CA THR A 119 10.77 12.91 -3.98
C THR A 119 11.11 14.18 -4.74
N LYS A 120 10.36 14.50 -5.81
CA LYS A 120 10.58 15.72 -6.59
C LYS A 120 10.32 17.00 -5.81
N LEU A 121 9.27 17.02 -4.97
CA LEU A 121 9.01 18.13 -4.05
C LEU A 121 10.14 18.34 -3.04
N PHE A 122 10.78 17.27 -2.55
CA PHE A 122 11.95 17.38 -1.67
C PHE A 122 13.20 17.86 -2.42
N SER A 123 13.32 17.54 -3.71
CA SER A 123 14.37 18.07 -4.59
C SER A 123 14.14 19.52 -5.04
N GLY A 124 13.03 20.16 -4.65
CA GLY A 124 12.75 21.57 -4.92
C GLY A 124 12.01 21.85 -6.23
N GLU A 125 11.48 20.82 -6.91
CA GLU A 125 10.68 21.00 -8.13
C GLU A 125 9.32 21.63 -7.81
N SER A 126 8.81 22.48 -8.71
CA SER A 126 7.48 23.08 -8.57
C SER A 126 6.36 22.05 -8.80
N PRO A 127 5.18 22.22 -8.18
CA PRO A 127 4.01 21.38 -8.45
C PRO A 127 3.67 21.28 -9.95
N GLU A 128 3.83 22.35 -10.71
CA GLU A 128 3.60 22.41 -12.15
C GLU A 128 4.58 21.51 -12.92
N ALA A 129 5.88 21.64 -12.63
CA ALA A 129 6.90 20.80 -13.27
C ALA A 129 6.70 19.31 -12.96
N ILE A 130 6.23 18.98 -11.75
CA ILE A 130 5.93 17.60 -11.36
C ILE A 130 4.73 17.06 -12.16
N ARG A 131 3.66 17.85 -12.32
CA ARG A 131 2.50 17.46 -13.13
C ARG A 131 2.90 17.23 -14.59
N ASP A 132 3.72 18.12 -15.16
CA ASP A 132 4.21 17.99 -16.53
C ASP A 132 5.07 16.74 -16.69
N TYR A 133 6.01 16.52 -15.77
CA TYR A 133 6.80 15.29 -15.74
C TYR A 133 5.93 14.02 -15.66
N MET A 134 4.92 14.02 -14.80
CA MET A 134 4.00 12.87 -14.66
C MET A 134 3.14 12.65 -15.92
N LYS A 135 2.78 13.72 -16.63
CA LYS A 135 2.07 13.64 -17.91
C LYS A 135 2.96 13.09 -19.01
N GLU A 136 4.18 13.59 -19.15
CA GLU A 136 5.08 13.28 -20.27
C GLU A 136 5.77 11.91 -20.12
N THR A 137 6.14 11.57 -18.90
CA THR A 137 6.85 10.32 -18.60
C THR A 137 5.88 9.15 -18.48
N TYR A 138 4.74 9.37 -17.84
CA TYR A 138 3.85 8.30 -17.44
C TYR A 138 2.45 8.34 -18.07
N TYR A 139 2.14 9.37 -18.85
CA TYR A 139 0.82 9.52 -19.49
C TYR A 139 -0.34 9.59 -18.48
N THR A 140 -0.08 10.10 -17.28
CA THR A 140 -1.11 10.21 -16.23
C THR A 140 -2.20 11.20 -16.63
N GLY A 141 -3.45 10.80 -16.37
CA GLY A 141 -4.61 11.66 -16.51
C GLY A 141 -4.55 12.86 -15.56
N GLU A 142 -5.18 13.97 -15.97
CA GLU A 142 -5.13 15.24 -15.24
C GLU A 142 -5.60 15.13 -13.79
N GLU A 143 -6.76 14.49 -13.58
CA GLU A 143 -7.31 14.27 -12.24
C GLU A 143 -6.33 13.52 -11.33
N LYS A 144 -5.70 12.44 -11.84
CA LYS A 144 -4.80 11.61 -11.03
C LYS A 144 -3.48 12.29 -10.71
N ARG A 145 -2.88 13.01 -11.66
CA ARG A 145 -1.65 13.77 -11.37
C ARG A 145 -1.92 14.95 -10.42
N ASN A 146 -3.06 15.63 -10.55
CA ASN A 146 -3.44 16.70 -9.63
C ASN A 146 -3.59 16.17 -8.21
N LEU A 147 -4.36 15.07 -8.04
CA LEU A 147 -4.52 14.39 -6.75
C LEU A 147 -3.17 13.90 -6.19
N CYS A 148 -2.31 13.33 -7.03
CA CYS A 148 -1.00 12.84 -6.63
C CYS A 148 -0.12 13.95 -6.04
N VAL A 149 -0.06 15.10 -6.72
CA VAL A 149 0.72 16.25 -6.27
C VAL A 149 0.12 16.87 -5.01
N GLU A 150 -1.20 17.00 -4.93
CA GLU A 150 -1.90 17.49 -3.74
C GLU A 150 -1.62 16.60 -2.51
N VAL A 151 -1.70 15.27 -2.67
CA VAL A 151 -1.36 14.32 -1.60
C VAL A 151 0.12 14.45 -1.21
N ALA A 152 1.02 14.56 -2.18
CA ALA A 152 2.46 14.71 -1.89
C ALA A 152 2.79 16.03 -1.18
N GLN A 153 2.08 17.11 -1.47
CA GLN A 153 2.21 18.39 -0.75
C GLN A 153 1.77 18.23 0.70
N ARG A 154 0.62 17.62 0.96
CA ARG A 154 0.15 17.31 2.32
C ARG A 154 1.10 16.38 3.08
N GLU A 155 1.59 15.33 2.43
CA GLU A 155 2.59 14.43 3.02
C GLU A 155 3.87 15.21 3.40
N LYS A 156 4.36 16.09 2.52
CA LYS A 156 5.52 16.93 2.81
C LYS A 156 5.30 17.86 4.00
N GLU A 157 4.12 18.49 4.10
CA GLU A 157 3.75 19.34 5.24
C GLU A 157 3.73 18.54 6.55
N LEU A 158 3.10 17.36 6.56
CA LEU A 158 3.06 16.47 7.72
C LEU A 158 4.48 16.03 8.15
N LEU A 159 5.31 15.66 7.18
CA LEU A 159 6.68 15.22 7.43
C LEU A 159 7.62 16.36 7.83
N SER A 160 7.35 17.60 7.43
CA SER A 160 8.18 18.77 7.78
C SER A 160 8.29 19.02 9.28
N GLY A 161 7.30 18.53 10.05
CA GLY A 161 7.35 18.57 11.51
C GLY A 161 8.20 17.45 12.14
N THR A 162 8.68 16.46 11.39
CA THR A 162 9.44 15.35 11.96
C THR A 162 10.94 15.68 12.03
N ASP A 163 11.66 14.97 12.88
CA ASP A 163 13.10 15.09 13.08
C ASP A 163 13.67 13.67 13.01
N PRO A 164 13.95 13.16 11.80
CA PRO A 164 14.45 11.81 11.63
C PRO A 164 15.88 11.61 12.17
N VAL A 165 16.60 12.68 12.51
CA VAL A 165 17.99 12.61 12.98
C VAL A 165 18.05 12.51 14.50
N ASN A 166 17.31 13.37 15.21
CA ASN A 166 17.33 13.42 16.68
C ASN A 166 16.06 12.87 17.33
N GLY A 167 15.04 12.59 16.53
CA GLY A 167 13.78 12.01 16.97
C GLY A 167 13.69 10.50 16.76
N TYR A 168 12.61 9.90 17.26
CA TYR A 168 12.26 8.51 17.03
C TYR A 168 10.74 8.29 17.10
N SER A 169 10.29 7.14 16.63
CA SER A 169 8.90 6.69 16.72
C SER A 169 8.83 5.37 17.47
N LEU A 170 7.81 5.20 18.31
CA LEU A 170 7.58 4.00 19.10
C LEU A 170 6.49 3.14 18.46
N TYR A 171 6.79 1.88 18.18
CA TYR A 171 5.80 0.89 17.77
C TYR A 171 5.62 -0.15 18.87
N ALA A 172 4.39 -0.34 19.34
CA ALA A 172 4.03 -1.38 20.30
C ALA A 172 3.18 -2.44 19.60
N GLY A 173 3.75 -3.63 19.39
CA GLY A 173 3.07 -4.73 18.72
C GLY A 173 2.23 -5.56 19.70
N ILE A 174 0.92 -5.64 19.49
CA ILE A 174 0.00 -6.49 20.25
C ILE A 174 -0.33 -7.72 19.41
N PRO A 175 0.18 -8.91 19.75
CA PRO A 175 0.12 -10.08 18.88
C PRO A 175 -1.19 -10.85 19.03
N PHE A 176 -2.27 -10.22 19.50
CA PHE A 176 -3.54 -10.87 19.79
C PHE A 176 -4.63 -10.41 18.83
N CYS A 177 -5.43 -11.36 18.35
CA CYS A 177 -6.61 -11.11 17.52
C CYS A 177 -7.81 -11.88 18.10
N PRO A 178 -9.06 -11.45 17.83
CA PRO A 178 -10.23 -12.29 18.13
C PRO A 178 -10.14 -13.67 17.45
N THR A 179 -9.75 -13.67 16.17
CA THR A 179 -9.53 -14.86 15.33
C THR A 179 -8.42 -14.60 14.30
N THR A 180 -7.79 -15.67 13.80
CA THR A 180 -6.87 -15.58 12.65
C THR A 180 -7.65 -15.55 11.33
N CYS A 181 -7.38 -14.55 10.48
CA CYS A 181 -8.00 -14.48 9.15
C CYS A 181 -7.22 -15.34 8.15
N LEU A 182 -7.89 -15.91 7.13
CA LEU A 182 -7.26 -16.86 6.20
C LEU A 182 -6.12 -16.26 5.36
N TYR A 183 -6.16 -14.95 5.11
CA TYR A 183 -5.13 -14.23 4.36
C TYR A 183 -4.06 -13.57 5.25
N CYS A 184 -4.20 -13.66 6.57
CA CYS A 184 -3.36 -12.89 7.49
C CYS A 184 -1.91 -13.41 7.46
N SER A 185 -0.98 -12.58 7.01
CA SER A 185 0.46 -12.84 7.06
C SER A 185 1.15 -12.26 8.31
N PHE A 186 0.40 -11.58 9.18
CA PHE A 186 0.94 -10.97 10.39
C PHE A 186 1.00 -11.98 11.54
N THR A 187 2.08 -11.90 12.32
CA THR A 187 2.24 -12.66 13.56
C THR A 187 1.14 -12.28 14.55
N SER A 188 0.10 -13.11 14.60
CA SER A 188 -1.07 -12.88 15.44
C SER A 188 -1.64 -14.21 15.95
N PHE A 189 -2.08 -14.19 17.21
CA PHE A 189 -2.58 -15.36 17.91
C PHE A 189 -4.02 -15.11 18.38
N PRO A 190 -4.93 -16.10 18.24
CA PRO A 190 -6.27 -15.99 18.79
C PRO A 190 -6.23 -15.76 20.30
N ILE A 191 -6.75 -14.62 20.77
CA ILE A 191 -6.66 -14.19 22.17
C ILE A 191 -7.36 -15.16 23.13
N GLY A 192 -8.36 -15.89 22.65
CA GLY A 192 -9.06 -16.92 23.43
C GLY A 192 -8.12 -18.01 23.97
N ALA A 193 -7.06 -18.36 23.24
CA ALA A 193 -6.05 -19.33 23.68
C ALA A 193 -5.09 -18.77 24.75
N TRP A 194 -5.11 -17.45 24.96
CA TRP A 194 -4.24 -16.71 25.87
C TRP A 194 -5.03 -16.01 26.99
N LYS A 195 -6.29 -16.40 27.21
CA LYS A 195 -7.15 -15.82 28.24
C LYS A 195 -6.46 -15.91 29.61
N GLY A 196 -6.35 -14.77 30.30
CA GLY A 196 -5.69 -14.66 31.60
C GLY A 196 -4.16 -14.52 31.54
N ARG A 197 -3.55 -14.55 30.34
CA ARG A 197 -2.09 -14.43 30.13
C ARG A 197 -1.68 -13.16 29.39
N THR A 198 -2.64 -12.35 28.95
CA THR A 198 -2.39 -11.03 28.35
C THR A 198 -1.58 -10.14 29.30
N GLY A 199 -1.85 -10.22 30.62
CA GLY A 199 -1.07 -9.53 31.64
C GLY A 199 0.41 -9.92 31.68
N GLU A 200 0.74 -11.22 31.53
CA GLU A 200 2.13 -11.70 31.46
C GLU A 200 2.87 -11.12 30.24
N TYR A 201 2.16 -11.00 29.12
CA TYR A 201 2.69 -10.38 27.91
C TYR A 201 2.98 -8.90 28.13
N LEU A 202 2.04 -8.16 28.74
CA LEU A 202 2.25 -6.75 29.08
C LEU A 202 3.42 -6.58 30.06
N ASP A 203 3.59 -7.47 31.04
CA ASP A 203 4.73 -7.44 31.97
C ASP A 203 6.08 -7.64 31.27
N ALA A 204 6.13 -8.52 30.27
CA ALA A 204 7.32 -8.71 29.45
C ALA A 204 7.58 -7.47 28.58
N MET A 205 6.55 -6.94 27.94
CA MET A 205 6.63 -5.73 27.12
C MET A 205 7.08 -4.51 27.92
N PHE A 206 6.61 -4.32 29.16
CA PHE A 206 7.03 -3.19 29.98
C PHE A 206 8.51 -3.24 30.35
N ARG A 207 9.06 -4.44 30.58
CA ARG A 207 10.51 -4.61 30.78
C ARG A 207 11.31 -4.22 29.54
N GLU A 208 10.81 -4.56 28.35
CA GLU A 208 11.39 -4.11 27.09
C GLU A 208 11.26 -2.58 26.92
N MET A 209 10.10 -2.00 27.24
CA MET A 209 9.89 -0.56 27.18
C MET A 209 10.81 0.21 28.13
N ASP A 210 11.06 -0.30 29.34
CA ASP A 210 11.99 0.30 30.30
C ASP A 210 13.42 0.35 29.71
N TYR A 211 13.86 -0.74 29.09
CA TYR A 211 15.14 -0.78 28.38
C TYR A 211 15.19 0.21 27.21
N ILE A 212 14.15 0.26 26.38
CA ILE A 212 14.10 1.19 25.24
C ILE A 212 14.07 2.64 25.72
N ALA A 213 13.32 2.96 26.76
CA ALA A 213 13.26 4.31 27.34
C ALA A 213 14.66 4.77 27.81
N GLU A 214 15.44 3.89 28.44
CA GLU A 214 16.84 4.17 28.81
C GLU A 214 17.69 4.46 27.56
N LYS A 215 17.60 3.62 26.52
CA LYS A 215 18.40 3.79 25.29
C LYS A 215 18.04 5.01 24.46
N MET A 216 16.83 5.52 24.62
CA MET A 216 16.32 6.67 23.87
C MET A 216 16.37 7.97 24.68
N GLN A 217 17.00 7.98 25.85
CA GLN A 217 17.23 9.22 26.62
C GLN A 217 17.93 10.28 25.77
N GLY A 218 17.42 11.52 25.85
CA GLY A 218 17.92 12.65 25.07
C GLY A 218 17.43 12.73 23.63
N LYS A 219 16.72 11.71 23.12
CA LYS A 219 16.02 11.75 21.83
C LYS A 219 14.55 12.14 22.02
N MET A 220 13.97 12.72 20.97
CA MET A 220 12.59 13.22 20.99
C MET A 220 11.61 12.16 20.46
N LEU A 221 10.64 11.75 21.27
CA LEU A 221 9.59 10.83 20.83
C LEU A 221 8.56 11.58 19.98
N GLN A 222 8.46 11.22 18.70
CA GLN A 222 7.64 11.96 17.73
C GLN A 222 6.27 11.34 17.48
N THR A 223 6.20 10.01 17.40
CA THR A 223 4.95 9.29 17.16
C THR A 223 4.91 7.99 17.95
N VAL A 224 3.70 7.57 18.32
CA VAL A 224 3.44 6.27 18.95
C VAL A 224 2.37 5.55 18.16
N TYR A 225 2.65 4.29 17.80
CA TYR A 225 1.74 3.44 17.06
C TYR A 225 1.56 2.10 17.79
N ILE A 226 0.34 1.80 18.20
CA ILE A 226 -0.02 0.50 18.78
C ILE A 226 -0.74 -0.31 17.71
N GLY A 227 -0.16 -1.42 17.28
CA GLY A 227 -0.66 -2.22 16.17
C GLY A 227 -0.33 -3.71 16.30
N GLY A 228 -0.36 -4.44 15.20
CA GLY A 228 0.10 -5.83 15.12
C GLY A 228 -1.03 -6.77 14.75
N GLY A 229 -1.52 -7.54 15.73
CA GLY A 229 -2.76 -8.29 15.58
C GLY A 229 -3.96 -7.34 15.62
N THR A 230 -4.50 -7.14 16.81
CA THR A 230 -5.62 -6.23 17.05
C THR A 230 -5.49 -5.72 18.48
N PRO A 231 -4.91 -4.53 18.70
CA PRO A 231 -4.80 -3.95 20.05
C PRO A 231 -6.12 -3.95 20.81
N THR A 232 -7.23 -3.60 20.15
CA THR A 232 -8.57 -3.62 20.76
C THR A 232 -9.11 -5.02 21.04
N ALA A 233 -8.39 -6.11 20.74
CA ALA A 233 -8.74 -7.44 21.25
C ALA A 233 -8.51 -7.54 22.76
N LEU A 234 -7.58 -6.75 23.32
CA LEU A 234 -7.38 -6.62 24.76
C LEU A 234 -8.66 -6.13 25.45
N SER A 235 -8.79 -6.44 26.75
CA SER A 235 -9.87 -5.89 27.56
C SER A 235 -9.65 -4.37 27.77
N PRO A 236 -10.69 -3.60 28.15
CA PRO A 236 -10.51 -2.20 28.52
C PRO A 236 -9.42 -1.99 29.58
N GLU A 237 -9.32 -2.89 30.56
CA GLU A 237 -8.33 -2.83 31.65
C GLU A 237 -6.91 -3.07 31.15
N ASP A 238 -6.71 -4.04 30.25
CA ASP A 238 -5.41 -4.30 29.64
C ASP A 238 -4.99 -3.18 28.67
N LEU A 239 -5.95 -2.56 27.97
CA LEU A 239 -5.69 -1.36 27.14
C LEU A 239 -5.28 -0.18 28.00
N ASP A 240 -5.99 0.07 29.10
CA ASP A 240 -5.68 1.12 30.07
C ASP A 240 -4.27 0.93 30.61
N ARG A 241 -3.97 -0.28 31.07
CA ARG A 241 -2.66 -0.68 31.56
C ARG A 241 -1.55 -0.48 30.52
N LEU A 242 -1.77 -0.89 29.27
CA LEU A 242 -0.81 -0.74 28.18
C LEU A 242 -0.52 0.74 27.91
N ILE A 243 -1.55 1.56 27.73
CA ILE A 243 -1.40 2.97 27.33
C ILE A 243 -0.85 3.80 28.49
N GLY A 244 -1.36 3.57 29.70
CA GLY A 244 -0.80 4.14 30.93
C GLY A 244 0.67 3.77 31.10
N GLY A 245 1.04 2.52 30.83
CA GLY A 245 2.41 2.04 30.86
C GLY A 245 3.35 2.70 29.85
N ILE A 246 2.86 3.01 28.64
CA ILE A 246 3.60 3.80 27.65
C ILE A 246 3.79 5.23 28.16
N LYS A 247 2.71 5.91 28.54
CA LYS A 247 2.76 7.32 28.96
C LYS A 247 3.61 7.54 30.21
N SER A 248 3.73 6.55 31.10
CA SER A 248 4.56 6.66 32.30
C SER A 248 6.06 6.49 32.03
N ARG A 249 6.44 5.92 30.89
CA ARG A 249 7.85 5.57 30.56
C ARG A 249 8.48 6.51 29.54
N PHE A 250 7.67 7.11 28.68
CA PHE A 250 8.17 7.93 27.57
C PHE A 250 7.71 9.40 27.68
N PRO A 251 8.55 10.35 27.22
CA PRO A 251 8.20 11.77 27.23
C PRO A 251 7.18 12.11 26.14
N MET A 252 5.91 12.26 26.53
CA MET A 252 4.79 12.41 25.60
C MET A 252 4.62 13.84 25.03
N ASP A 253 5.29 14.84 25.61
CA ASP A 253 5.08 16.27 25.29
C ASP A 253 5.38 16.64 23.83
N SER A 254 6.19 15.83 23.15
CA SER A 254 6.61 16.04 21.75
C SER A 254 5.89 15.12 20.75
N VAL A 255 4.98 14.27 21.24
CA VAL A 255 4.25 13.29 20.41
C VAL A 255 3.21 14.01 19.57
N LYS A 256 3.38 13.92 18.25
CA LYS A 256 2.49 14.55 17.25
C LYS A 256 1.33 13.66 16.87
N GLU A 257 1.54 12.35 16.87
CA GLU A 257 0.52 11.35 16.59
C GLU A 257 0.62 10.19 17.59
N PHE A 258 -0.51 9.86 18.20
CA PHE A 258 -0.67 8.67 19.04
C PHE A 258 -1.83 7.86 18.48
N THR A 259 -1.49 6.72 17.86
CA THR A 259 -2.41 5.88 17.10
C THR A 259 -2.59 4.51 17.74
N VAL A 260 -3.84 4.04 17.75
CA VAL A 260 -4.17 2.66 18.11
C VAL A 260 -4.97 1.99 17.00
N GLU A 261 -4.47 0.86 16.50
CA GLU A 261 -5.24 0.06 15.55
C GLU A 261 -6.48 -0.54 16.21
N SER A 262 -7.63 -0.25 15.60
CA SER A 262 -8.91 -0.89 15.91
C SER A 262 -9.36 -1.72 14.70
N GLY A 263 -8.42 -2.44 14.08
CA GLY A 263 -8.56 -3.06 12.75
C GLY A 263 -9.61 -4.16 12.62
N ARG A 264 -10.30 -4.50 13.70
CA ARG A 264 -11.38 -5.49 13.79
C ARG A 264 -12.64 -4.81 14.33
N PRO A 265 -13.70 -4.65 13.51
CA PRO A 265 -14.95 -4.06 13.99
C PRO A 265 -15.54 -4.82 15.19
N ASP A 266 -15.42 -6.14 15.21
CA ASP A 266 -15.91 -7.03 16.26
C ASP A 266 -15.16 -6.92 17.59
N SER A 267 -14.01 -6.25 17.65
CA SER A 267 -13.30 -6.00 18.91
C SER A 267 -13.58 -4.61 19.51
N ILE A 268 -14.24 -3.72 18.76
CA ILE A 268 -14.52 -2.33 19.17
C ILE A 268 -15.74 -2.29 20.10
N THR A 269 -15.57 -1.69 21.28
CA THR A 269 -16.67 -1.38 22.21
C THR A 269 -16.56 0.06 22.69
N ALA A 270 -17.66 0.61 23.23
CA ALA A 270 -17.66 1.98 23.74
C ALA A 270 -16.66 2.15 24.91
N GLU A 271 -16.55 1.15 25.79
CA GLU A 271 -15.63 1.17 26.93
C GLU A 271 -14.18 1.26 26.47
N LYS A 272 -13.80 0.47 25.46
CA LYS A 272 -12.43 0.51 24.90
C LYS A 272 -12.14 1.85 24.23
N LEU A 273 -13.09 2.36 23.44
CA LEU A 273 -12.95 3.67 22.83
C LEU A 273 -12.85 4.78 23.88
N GLN A 274 -13.58 4.68 24.99
CA GLN A 274 -13.48 5.61 26.10
C GLN A 274 -12.07 5.62 26.70
N VAL A 275 -11.51 4.45 27.00
CA VAL A 275 -10.11 4.33 27.46
C VAL A 275 -9.14 5.03 26.50
N LEU A 276 -9.29 4.79 25.19
CA LEU A 276 -8.44 5.46 24.19
C LEU A 276 -8.59 7.00 24.26
N ARG A 277 -9.81 7.51 24.41
CA ARG A 277 -10.09 8.95 24.52
C ARG A 277 -9.51 9.55 25.79
N ASP A 278 -9.64 8.86 26.92
CA ASP A 278 -9.14 9.31 28.23
C ASP A 278 -7.61 9.52 28.21
N TYR A 279 -6.90 8.73 27.40
CA TYR A 279 -5.46 8.89 27.20
C TYR A 279 -5.06 9.88 26.10
N GLY A 280 -6.02 10.47 25.39
CA GLY A 280 -5.78 11.43 24.31
C GLY A 280 -5.34 10.80 23.00
N ILE A 281 -5.71 9.54 22.72
CA ILE A 281 -5.48 8.91 21.41
C ILE A 281 -6.23 9.72 20.35
N SER A 282 -5.47 10.21 19.38
CA SER A 282 -5.96 11.14 18.36
C SER A 282 -6.36 10.44 17.06
N ARG A 283 -5.84 9.23 16.82
CA ARG A 283 -6.09 8.47 15.59
C ARG A 283 -6.32 6.99 15.85
N ILE A 284 -7.28 6.42 15.11
CA ILE A 284 -7.54 4.98 15.09
C ILE A 284 -7.67 4.47 13.66
N SER A 285 -7.62 3.16 13.48
CA SER A 285 -7.97 2.51 12.21
C SER A 285 -9.13 1.54 12.41
N ILE A 286 -10.13 1.54 11.53
CA ILE A 286 -11.24 0.58 11.50
C ILE A 286 -11.23 -0.05 10.12
N ASN A 287 -10.73 -1.28 10.02
CA ASN A 287 -10.43 -1.85 8.72
C ASN A 287 -11.50 -2.89 8.29
N PRO A 288 -12.37 -2.57 7.31
CA PRO A 288 -13.37 -3.49 6.81
C PRO A 288 -12.77 -4.68 6.06
N GLN A 289 -11.55 -4.55 5.53
CA GLN A 289 -10.92 -5.39 4.50
C GLN A 289 -11.62 -5.32 3.15
N THR A 290 -12.94 -5.46 3.14
CA THR A 290 -13.81 -5.39 1.97
C THR A 290 -15.21 -5.03 2.42
N MET A 291 -15.93 -4.29 1.57
CA MET A 291 -17.35 -3.96 1.79
C MET A 291 -18.28 -4.96 1.08
N LYS A 292 -17.77 -6.16 0.75
CA LYS A 292 -18.54 -7.27 0.15
C LYS A 292 -18.71 -8.40 1.15
N GLN A 293 -19.94 -8.63 1.61
CA GLN A 293 -20.22 -9.63 2.65
C GLN A 293 -19.75 -11.03 2.27
N GLU A 294 -20.04 -11.49 1.04
CA GLU A 294 -19.63 -12.80 0.55
C GLU A 294 -18.10 -13.02 0.63
N THR A 295 -17.32 -11.96 0.41
CA THR A 295 -15.85 -12.03 0.53
C THR A 295 -15.42 -12.09 1.99
N LEU A 296 -16.07 -11.37 2.91
CA LEU A 296 -15.79 -11.43 4.35
C LEU A 296 -15.98 -12.85 4.89
N ASP A 297 -17.10 -13.48 4.52
CA ASP A 297 -17.44 -14.84 4.94
C ASP A 297 -16.39 -15.84 4.43
N LEU A 298 -15.99 -15.72 3.17
CA LEU A 298 -14.99 -16.59 2.54
C LEU A 298 -13.60 -16.47 3.16
N ILE A 299 -13.19 -15.27 3.58
CA ILE A 299 -11.85 -15.03 4.14
C ILE A 299 -11.76 -15.21 5.67
N GLY A 300 -12.85 -15.62 6.31
CA GLY A 300 -12.93 -15.85 7.76
C GLY A 300 -13.01 -14.57 8.60
N ARG A 301 -13.51 -13.47 8.03
CA ARG A 301 -13.90 -12.27 8.79
C ARG A 301 -15.32 -12.49 9.32
N ARG A 302 -15.50 -12.45 10.63
CA ARG A 302 -16.79 -12.75 11.30
C ARG A 302 -17.66 -11.52 11.54
N HIS A 303 -17.29 -10.38 10.98
CA HIS A 303 -18.06 -9.15 11.06
C HIS A 303 -18.87 -8.92 9.78
N THR A 304 -19.94 -8.13 9.89
CA THR A 304 -20.76 -7.69 8.75
C THR A 304 -20.37 -6.32 8.25
N VAL A 305 -20.74 -5.99 7.01
CA VAL A 305 -20.58 -4.64 6.46
C VAL A 305 -21.32 -3.60 7.33
N GLU A 306 -22.50 -3.94 7.82
CA GLU A 306 -23.30 -3.10 8.70
C GLU A 306 -22.61 -2.84 10.05
N GLU A 307 -21.94 -3.85 10.61
CA GLU A 307 -21.14 -3.67 11.83
C GLU A 307 -19.97 -2.71 11.63
N VAL A 308 -19.27 -2.75 10.48
CA VAL A 308 -18.23 -1.75 10.16
C VAL A 308 -18.81 -0.34 10.24
N LEU A 309 -19.94 -0.11 9.58
CA LEU A 309 -20.60 1.19 9.55
C LEU A 309 -21.05 1.63 10.94
N ALA A 310 -21.59 0.70 11.74
CA ALA A 310 -21.99 0.96 13.11
C ALA A 310 -20.79 1.34 14.01
N LYS A 311 -19.67 0.61 13.91
CA LYS A 311 -18.46 0.90 14.69
C LYS A 311 -17.79 2.20 14.26
N TYR A 312 -17.81 2.53 12.98
CA TYR A 312 -17.36 3.83 12.49
C TYR A 312 -18.18 4.98 13.10
N ARG A 313 -19.51 4.87 13.06
CA ARG A 313 -20.40 5.89 13.66
C ARG A 313 -20.18 6.03 15.16
N LEU A 314 -20.08 4.92 15.89
CA LEU A 314 -19.76 4.92 17.31
C LEU A 314 -18.44 5.66 17.58
N ALA A 315 -17.38 5.38 16.82
CA ALA A 315 -16.11 6.09 16.99
C ALA A 315 -16.23 7.60 16.71
N ARG A 316 -17.00 8.01 15.70
CA ARG A 316 -17.28 9.43 15.43
C ARG A 316 -18.05 10.08 16.58
N GLU A 317 -19.08 9.42 17.10
CA GLU A 317 -19.87 9.90 18.25
C GLU A 317 -19.01 10.06 19.50
N MET A 318 -17.99 9.21 19.68
CA MET A 318 -17.02 9.31 20.77
C MET A 318 -15.88 10.32 20.51
N GLY A 319 -15.94 11.07 19.41
CA GLY A 319 -15.04 12.18 19.11
C GLY A 319 -13.73 11.80 18.40
N PHE A 320 -13.68 10.64 17.73
CA PHE A 320 -12.54 10.29 16.86
C PHE A 320 -12.69 10.94 15.49
N ASP A 321 -11.94 12.03 15.25
CA ASP A 321 -11.99 12.74 13.98
C ASP A 321 -11.01 12.22 12.91
N ASN A 322 -9.99 11.48 13.33
CA ASN A 322 -8.99 10.86 12.46
C ASN A 322 -9.13 9.33 12.50
N ILE A 323 -9.91 8.80 11.56
CA ILE A 323 -10.16 7.37 11.42
C ILE A 323 -9.67 6.92 10.06
N ASN A 324 -8.66 6.04 10.05
CA ASN A 324 -8.30 5.32 8.84
C ASN A 324 -9.30 4.18 8.60
N MET A 325 -9.78 4.06 7.36
CA MET A 325 -10.66 2.98 6.89
C MET A 325 -9.92 2.12 5.88
#